data_AF-A0A8C5W7Q0-F1
#
_entry.id   AF-A0A8C5W7Q0-F1
#
_cell.length_a   1.000
_cell.length_b   1.000
_cell.length_c   1.000
_cell.angle_alpha   90.00
_cell.angle_beta   90.00
_cell.angle_gamma   90.00
#
_symmetry.space_group_name_H-M   'P 1'
#
loop_
_entity.id
_entity.type
_entity.pdbx_description
1 polymer ?
#
loop_
_entity_poly.entity_id
_entity_poly.type
_entity_poly.pdbx_seq_one_letter_code
_entity_poly.pdbx_strand_id
1 'polypeptide(L)'
;MTHSLVCPGTVSRVSSVLNRNTRQFGKKHLFDQDEETCWNSDQGPSQWVILEFPQRIRVSQLQIQFQGGFSSRRGCLEGSQGSGALSKIVDFYPEDNNSLQISCPGLSPGSSRAEWEL
;
A
#
# COMPACT_ATOMS: atom_id res chain seq x y z
N MET A 1 7.90 7.46 -17.73
CA MET A 1 8.34 7.63 -16.31
C MET A 1 7.14 7.38 -15.43
N THR A 2 7.26 6.49 -14.45
CA THR A 2 6.26 6.30 -13.39
C THR A 2 6.60 7.26 -12.25
N HIS A 3 5.66 8.12 -11.88
CA HIS A 3 5.81 9.01 -10.73
C HIS A 3 5.00 8.47 -9.55
N SER A 4 5.51 8.67 -8.33
CA SER A 4 4.74 8.36 -7.13
C SER A 4 3.45 9.19 -7.11
N LEU A 5 2.34 8.54 -6.79
CA LEU A 5 1.06 9.22 -6.57
C LEU A 5 0.99 9.87 -5.18
N VAL A 6 1.85 9.42 -4.24
CA VAL A 6 1.92 9.98 -2.90
C VAL A 6 2.59 11.35 -2.97
N CYS A 7 1.93 12.34 -2.38
CA CYS A 7 2.38 13.73 -2.35
C CYS A 7 2.13 14.34 -0.96
N PRO A 8 2.61 15.57 -0.68
CA PRO A 8 2.39 16.22 0.62
C PRO A 8 0.92 16.39 1.02
N GLY A 9 0.00 16.42 0.05
CA GLY A 9 -1.45 16.47 0.30
C GLY A 9 -2.10 15.11 0.54
N THR A 10 -1.35 14.01 0.42
CA THR A 10 -1.88 12.66 0.66
C THR A 10 -2.04 12.42 2.15
N VAL A 11 -3.26 12.10 2.58
CA VAL A 11 -3.55 11.75 3.97
C VAL A 11 -3.42 10.24 4.14
N SER A 12 -2.57 9.80 5.06
CA SER A 12 -2.40 8.37 5.37
C SER A 12 -3.04 7.99 6.71
N ARG A 13 -3.62 6.79 6.79
CA ARG A 13 -4.07 6.16 8.03
C ARG A 13 -3.58 4.70 8.05
N VAL A 14 -3.33 4.17 9.24
CA VAL A 14 -2.90 2.78 9.43
C VAL A 14 -3.76 2.14 10.52
N SER A 15 -3.97 0.83 10.41
CA SER A 15 -4.79 0.05 11.35
C SER A 15 -4.25 0.05 12.78
N SER A 16 -2.94 -0.09 12.93
CA SER A 16 -2.24 -0.19 14.20
C SER A 16 -0.78 0.24 14.07
N VAL A 17 -0.09 0.36 15.19
CA VAL A 17 1.36 0.60 15.24
C VAL A 17 1.91 -0.29 16.34
N LEU A 18 2.94 -1.09 16.02
CA LEU A 18 3.56 -2.04 16.92
C LEU A 18 3.86 -1.40 18.29
N ASN A 19 3.31 -1.98 19.36
CA ASN A 19 3.47 -1.50 20.73
C ASN A 19 3.06 -0.02 20.95
N ARG A 20 2.20 0.52 20.07
CA ARG A 20 1.82 1.94 20.03
C ARG A 20 3.02 2.90 19.88
N ASN A 21 4.18 2.41 19.48
CA ASN A 21 5.41 3.21 19.33
C ASN A 21 5.42 3.95 17.98
N THR A 22 4.65 5.03 17.91
CA THR A 22 4.53 5.88 16.72
C THR A 22 5.83 6.56 16.32
N ARG A 23 6.79 6.69 17.25
CA ARG A 23 8.09 7.31 16.97
C ARG A 23 8.97 6.43 16.08
N GLN A 24 8.97 5.12 16.33
CA GLN A 24 9.85 4.15 15.67
C GLN A 24 9.16 3.35 14.58
N PHE A 25 7.86 3.10 14.71
CA PHE A 25 7.11 2.20 13.82
C PHE A 25 5.90 2.88 13.17
N GLY A 26 5.80 4.21 13.27
CA GLY A 26 4.66 4.96 12.78
C GLY A 26 4.62 5.10 11.26
N LYS A 27 3.42 5.41 10.74
CA LYS A 27 3.13 5.60 9.31
C LYS A 27 3.98 6.65 8.57
N LYS A 28 4.71 7.52 9.28
CA LYS A 28 5.66 8.46 8.67
C LYS A 28 6.77 7.72 7.91
N HIS A 29 7.10 6.51 8.36
CA HIS A 29 8.10 5.61 7.77
C HIS A 29 7.59 4.82 6.55
N LEU A 30 6.37 5.08 6.07
CA LEU A 30 5.90 4.52 4.80
C LEU A 30 6.51 5.23 3.60
N PHE A 31 6.89 6.50 3.75
CA PHE A 31 7.18 7.41 2.63
C PHE A 31 8.38 8.33 2.88
N ASP A 32 9.20 8.08 3.90
CA ASP A 32 10.37 8.90 4.23
C ASP A 32 11.62 8.56 3.42
N GLN A 33 11.55 7.56 2.55
CA GLN A 33 12.64 7.11 1.66
C GLN A 33 13.87 6.59 2.42
N ASP A 34 13.70 6.19 3.68
CA ASP A 34 14.75 5.59 4.50
C ASP A 34 14.54 4.08 4.60
N GLU A 35 15.41 3.31 3.93
CA GLU A 35 15.36 1.84 3.89
C GLU A 35 15.53 1.19 5.29
N GLU A 36 16.13 1.91 6.24
CA GLU A 36 16.33 1.45 7.61
C GLU A 36 15.08 1.63 8.48
N THR A 37 14.05 2.30 7.97
CA THR A 37 12.80 2.51 8.69
C THR A 37 11.61 1.87 7.98
N CYS A 38 10.58 1.50 8.75
CA CYS A 38 9.30 1.08 8.19
C CYS A 38 8.14 1.31 9.17
N TRP A 39 6.93 1.25 8.64
CA TRP A 39 5.74 1.06 9.48
C TRP A 39 5.62 -0.41 9.89
N ASN A 40 5.47 -0.67 11.19
CA ASN A 40 5.14 -2.00 11.71
C ASN A 40 3.76 -1.96 12.37
N SER A 41 2.89 -2.90 12.00
CA SER A 41 1.61 -3.12 12.65
C SER A 41 1.75 -3.99 13.91
N ASP A 42 0.77 -3.94 14.80
CA ASP A 42 0.56 -5.00 15.80
C ASP A 42 0.10 -6.31 15.13
N GLN A 43 0.13 -7.42 15.87
CA GLN A 43 -0.44 -8.69 15.43
C GLN A 43 -1.97 -8.58 15.30
N GLY A 44 -2.55 -9.25 14.29
CA GLY A 44 -4.00 -9.30 14.12
C GLY A 44 -4.43 -9.77 12.74
N PRO A 45 -5.72 -10.11 12.55
CA PRO A 45 -6.20 -10.80 11.35
C PRO A 45 -6.33 -9.92 10.10
N SER A 46 -6.14 -8.60 10.20
CA SER A 46 -6.13 -7.70 9.04
C SER A 46 -5.47 -6.37 9.40
N GLN A 47 -4.32 -6.08 8.80
CA GLN A 47 -3.62 -4.81 8.95
C GLN A 47 -3.72 -4.05 7.62
N TRP A 48 -3.93 -2.75 7.70
CA TRP A 48 -4.22 -1.94 6.52
C TRP A 48 -3.55 -0.59 6.57
N VAL A 49 -3.32 -0.05 5.38
CA VAL A 49 -2.91 1.33 5.12
C VAL A 49 -3.97 1.93 4.20
N ILE A 50 -4.54 3.07 4.59
CA ILE A 50 -5.47 3.84 3.75
C ILE A 50 -4.77 5.11 3.32
N LEU A 51 -4.85 5.42 2.03
CA LEU A 51 -4.36 6.66 1.44
C LEU A 51 -5.54 7.42 0.82
N GLU A 52 -5.68 8.67 1.21
CA GLU A 52 -6.65 9.61 0.66
C GLU A 52 -5.87 10.66 -0.14
N PHE A 53 -6.09 10.67 -1.46
CA PHE A 53 -5.42 11.56 -2.38
C PHE A 53 -6.19 12.88 -2.51
N PRO A 54 -5.51 14.02 -2.70
CA PRO A 54 -6.16 15.34 -2.79
C PRO A 54 -6.97 15.53 -4.07
N GLN A 55 -6.87 14.60 -5.02
CA GLN A 55 -7.55 14.61 -6.30
C GLN A 55 -7.79 13.17 -6.78
N ARG A 56 -8.65 13.03 -7.79
CA ARG A 56 -8.82 11.77 -8.54
C ARG A 56 -7.47 11.32 -9.09
N ILE A 57 -7.17 10.02 -8.97
CA ILE A 57 -5.93 9.43 -9.46
C ILE A 57 -6.20 8.24 -10.35
N ARG A 58 -5.16 7.82 -11.05
CA ARG A 58 -5.16 6.58 -11.82
C ARG A 58 -4.00 5.72 -11.35
N VAL A 59 -4.31 4.58 -10.74
CA VAL A 59 -3.30 3.66 -10.23
C VAL A 59 -2.86 2.73 -11.36
N SER A 60 -1.61 2.87 -11.80
CA SER A 60 -1.00 1.97 -12.79
C SER A 60 -0.21 0.83 -12.16
N GLN A 61 0.32 1.04 -10.96
CA GLN A 61 1.24 0.12 -10.30
C GLN A 61 1.22 0.32 -8.79
N LEU A 62 1.28 -0.77 -8.04
CA LEU A 62 1.60 -0.81 -6.62
C LEU A 62 3.06 -1.23 -6.47
N GLN A 63 3.82 -0.45 -5.71
CA GLN A 63 5.18 -0.78 -5.29
C GLN A 63 5.19 -0.94 -3.77
N ILE A 64 5.68 -2.09 -3.30
CA ILE A 64 5.74 -2.40 -1.87
C ILE A 64 7.04 -3.13 -1.56
N GLN A 65 7.67 -2.76 -0.45
CA GLN A 65 8.87 -3.41 0.08
C GLN A 65 8.66 -3.65 1.57
N PHE A 66 8.98 -4.86 2.02
CA PHE A 66 9.02 -5.22 3.44
C PHE A 66 10.48 -5.30 3.87
N GLN A 67 10.85 -4.90 5.09
CA GLN A 67 12.26 -4.98 5.55
C GLN A 67 12.82 -6.41 5.65
N GLY A 68 11.95 -7.44 5.60
CA GLY A 68 12.33 -8.84 5.74
C GLY A 68 12.14 -9.37 7.16
N GLY A 69 12.03 -10.69 7.30
CA GLY A 69 11.83 -11.39 8.57
C GLY A 69 10.36 -11.52 8.99
N PHE A 70 9.50 -10.70 8.38
CA PHE A 70 8.06 -10.86 8.40
C PHE A 70 7.41 -10.04 7.26
N SER A 71 6.61 -10.69 6.41
CA SER A 71 5.77 -10.03 5.42
C SER A 71 4.36 -10.62 5.39
N SER A 72 3.40 -9.87 4.82
CA SER A 72 2.09 -10.46 4.58
C SER A 72 2.18 -11.50 3.46
N ARG A 73 1.48 -12.63 3.61
CA ARG A 73 1.41 -13.67 2.56
C ARG A 73 0.43 -13.32 1.45
N ARG A 74 -0.50 -12.40 1.71
CA ARG A 74 -1.53 -11.92 0.80
C ARG A 74 -1.93 -10.51 1.20
N GLY A 75 -2.03 -9.62 0.23
CA GLY A 75 -2.65 -8.31 0.35
C GLY A 75 -3.76 -8.12 -0.69
N CYS A 76 -4.64 -7.16 -0.41
CA CYS A 76 -5.69 -6.73 -1.30
C CYS A 76 -5.53 -5.22 -1.50
N LEU A 77 -5.44 -4.79 -2.76
CA LEU A 77 -5.55 -3.38 -3.11
C LEU A 77 -7.02 -3.08 -3.37
N GLU A 78 -7.56 -2.10 -2.68
CA GLU A 78 -8.93 -1.63 -2.81
C GLU A 78 -8.95 -0.12 -3.06
N GLY A 79 -10.03 0.38 -3.66
CA GLY A 79 -10.20 1.80 -3.89
C GLY A 79 -11.67 2.19 -4.01
N SER A 80 -11.93 3.48 -3.80
CA SER A 80 -13.24 4.10 -3.93
C SER A 80 -13.08 5.54 -4.40
N GLN A 81 -14.15 6.06 -5.02
CA GLN A 81 -14.29 7.49 -5.25
C GLN A 81 -14.94 8.15 -4.02
N GLY A 82 -14.23 9.12 -3.43
CA GLY A 82 -14.68 9.81 -2.23
C GLY A 82 -14.89 8.85 -1.05
N SER A 83 -15.89 9.12 -0.21
CA SER A 83 -16.22 8.34 0.98
C SER A 83 -17.07 7.09 0.71
N GLY A 84 -17.07 6.58 -0.52
CA GLY A 84 -17.80 5.37 -0.89
C GLY A 84 -17.21 4.10 -0.26
N ALA A 85 -17.92 2.98 -0.42
CA ALA A 85 -17.38 1.68 -0.03
C ALA A 85 -16.17 1.30 -0.90
N LEU A 86 -15.12 0.78 -0.26
CA LEU A 86 -13.94 0.27 -0.95
C LEU A 86 -14.33 -0.94 -1.81
N SER A 87 -13.87 -0.92 -3.06
CA SER A 87 -14.02 -2.03 -4.01
C SER A 87 -12.66 -2.62 -4.30
N LYS A 88 -12.59 -3.94 -4.33
CA LYS A 88 -11.36 -4.67 -4.65
C LYS A 88 -10.90 -4.39 -6.08
N ILE A 89 -9.62 -4.07 -6.20
CA ILE A 89 -8.92 -3.83 -7.47
C ILE A 89 -8.10 -5.07 -7.84
N VAL A 90 -7.20 -5.50 -6.95
CA VAL A 90 -6.29 -6.63 -7.22
C VAL A 90 -5.80 -7.30 -5.93
N ASP A 91 -5.64 -8.61 -5.94
CA ASP A 91 -4.88 -9.32 -4.91
C ASP A 91 -3.40 -9.30 -5.26
N PHE A 92 -2.53 -9.21 -4.26
CA PHE A 92 -1.09 -9.36 -4.42
C PHE A 92 -0.53 -10.29 -3.34
N TYR A 93 0.63 -10.89 -3.62
CA TYR A 93 1.22 -11.93 -2.77
C TYR A 93 2.69 -11.58 -2.51
N PRO A 94 2.97 -10.79 -1.45
CA PRO A 94 4.33 -10.40 -1.14
C PRO A 94 5.20 -11.59 -0.73
N GLU A 95 6.46 -11.54 -1.14
CA GLU A 95 7.53 -12.39 -0.65
C GLU A 95 8.27 -11.72 0.51
N ASP A 96 8.77 -12.51 1.45
CA ASP A 96 9.55 -12.03 2.59
C ASP A 96 11.05 -12.00 2.27
N ASN A 97 11.45 -11.12 1.35
CA ASN A 97 12.81 -11.15 0.76
C ASN A 97 13.52 -9.78 0.70
N ASN A 98 12.95 -8.75 1.33
CA ASN A 98 13.46 -7.37 1.32
C ASN A 98 13.68 -6.74 -0.07
N SER A 99 13.08 -7.31 -1.12
CA SER A 99 13.10 -6.70 -2.45
C SER A 99 11.88 -5.80 -2.65
N LEU A 100 12.06 -4.76 -3.47
CA LEU A 100 10.94 -3.96 -3.97
C LEU A 100 10.09 -4.83 -4.90
N GLN A 101 8.83 -5.01 -4.54
CA GLN A 101 7.87 -5.84 -5.27
C GLN A 101 6.84 -4.99 -5.98
N ILE A 102 6.49 -5.41 -7.20
CA ILE A 102 5.65 -4.65 -8.13
C ILE A 102 4.41 -5.48 -8.45
N SER A 103 3.24 -4.90 -8.24
CA SER A 103 1.96 -5.45 -8.69
C SER A 103 1.23 -4.46 -9.58
N CYS A 104 0.76 -4.91 -10.73
CA CYS A 104 0.06 -4.07 -11.71
C CYS A 104 -1.45 -4.41 -11.71
N PRO A 105 -2.32 -3.47 -11.29
CA PRO A 105 -3.76 -3.62 -11.44
C PRO A 105 -4.14 -3.88 -12.91
N GLY A 106 -4.75 -5.03 -13.21
CA GLY A 106 -5.22 -5.37 -14.55
C GLY A 106 -4.36 -6.35 -15.36
N LEU A 107 -3.28 -6.89 -14.79
CA LEU A 107 -2.47 -7.97 -15.40
C LEU A 107 -2.83 -9.38 -14.89
N SER A 108 -4.07 -9.59 -14.44
CA SER A 108 -4.57 -10.96 -14.23
C SER A 108 -4.47 -11.74 -15.55
N PRO A 109 -4.02 -13.01 -15.53
CA PRO A 109 -3.90 -13.80 -16.76
C PRO A 109 -5.29 -13.92 -17.38
N GLY A 110 -5.55 -13.18 -18.46
CA GLY A 110 -6.84 -13.15 -19.16
C GLY A 110 -7.60 -11.82 -19.16
N SER A 111 -7.12 -10.76 -18.51
CA SER A 111 -7.79 -9.45 -18.55
C SER A 111 -7.08 -8.48 -19.49
N SER A 112 -7.78 -7.99 -20.51
CA SER A 112 -7.33 -6.86 -21.35
C SER A 112 -7.13 -5.62 -20.47
N ARG A 113 -5.98 -4.93 -20.60
CA ARG A 113 -5.60 -3.68 -19.91
C ARG A 113 -6.82 -2.86 -19.49
N ALA A 114 -7.31 -3.09 -18.27
CA ALA A 114 -8.36 -2.28 -17.71
C ALA A 114 -7.69 -1.09 -17.04
N GLU A 115 -7.90 0.07 -17.64
CA GLU A 115 -7.41 1.34 -17.14
C GLU A 115 -8.36 1.81 -16.03
N TRP A 116 -7.91 1.82 -14.78
CA TRP A 116 -8.77 2.14 -13.63
C TRP A 116 -8.55 3.58 -13.15
N GLU A 117 -9.52 4.45 -13.41
CA GLU A 117 -9.59 5.80 -12.81
C GLU A 117 -10.38 5.73 -11.50
N LEU A 118 -9.71 6.03 -10.39
CA LEU A 118 -10.31 6.10 -9.05
C LEU A 118 -10.35 7.56 -8.62
#